data_AF-A0A946KXW3-F1
#
_entry.id   AF-A0A946KXW3-F1
#
_cell.length_a   1.000
_cell.length_b   1.000
_cell.length_c   1.000
_cell.angle_alpha   90.00
_cell.angle_beta   90.00
_cell.angle_gamma   90.00
#
_symmetry.space_group_name_H-M   'P 1'
#
loop_
_entity.id
_entity.type
_entity.pdbx_description
1 polymer ?
#
loop_
_entity_poly.entity_id
_entity_poly.type
_entity_poly.pdbx_seq_one_letter_code
_entity_poly.pdbx_strand_id
1 'polypeptide(L)' 'MLQINTSTWQYDALCRQHSSNLFFPPATFEKKDDREKREVKAKAVCNGCPVRFECL' A
#
# COMPACT_ATOMS: atom_id res chain seq x y z
N MET A 1 -15.56 4.77 28.93
CA MET A 1 -15.53 3.76 27.86
C MET A 1 -14.72 4.35 26.71
N LEU A 2 -13.60 3.75 26.34
CA LEU A 2 -12.83 4.20 25.18
C LEU A 2 -13.57 3.72 23.93
N GLN A 3 -14.15 4.63 23.17
CA GLN A 3 -14.66 4.34 21.83
C GLN A 3 -13.45 4.14 20.90
N ILE A 4 -13.19 2.89 20.51
CA ILE A 4 -12.27 2.61 19.42
C ILE A 4 -13.08 2.80 18.13
N ASN A 5 -12.84 3.91 17.43
CA ASN A 5 -13.38 4.15 16.12
C ASN A 5 -12.61 3.29 15.12
N THR A 6 -12.96 2.01 15.01
CA THR A 6 -12.37 1.11 14.02
C THR A 6 -12.94 1.48 12.66
N SER A 7 -12.30 2.44 12.00
CA SER A 7 -12.42 2.59 10.57
C SER A 7 -12.27 1.22 9.90
N THR A 8 -13.26 0.80 9.11
CA THR A 8 -13.34 -0.56 8.55
C THR A 8 -12.77 -0.67 7.15
N TRP A 9 -12.62 0.45 6.43
CA TRP A 9 -12.14 0.44 5.04
C TRP A 9 -10.76 -0.20 4.89
N GLN A 10 -9.93 -0.15 5.93
CA GLN A 10 -8.62 -0.78 5.94
C GLN A 10 -8.70 -2.30 5.68
N TYR A 11 -9.79 -2.97 6.08
CA TYR A 11 -9.98 -4.40 5.82
C TYR A 11 -10.14 -4.72 4.33
N ASP A 12 -10.72 -3.79 3.57
CA ASP A 12 -11.00 -3.91 2.14
C ASP A 12 -9.84 -3.40 1.26
N ALA A 13 -8.75 -2.93 1.86
CA ALA A 13 -7.58 -2.44 1.14
C ALA A 13 -6.85 -3.58 0.39
N LEU A 14 -6.73 -3.46 -0.94
CA LEU A 14 -6.04 -4.45 -1.76
C LEU A 14 -4.58 -4.65 -1.35
N CYS A 15 -3.92 -3.62 -0.80
CA CYS A 15 -2.52 -3.71 -0.35
C CYS A 15 -2.30 -4.84 0.69
N ARG A 16 -3.34 -5.25 1.44
CA ARG A 16 -3.26 -6.36 2.40
C ARG A 16 -3.01 -7.73 1.75
N GLN A 17 -3.29 -7.86 0.45
CA GLN A 17 -3.06 -9.08 -0.32
C GLN A 17 -1.67 -9.12 -0.96
N HIS A 18 -0.85 -8.07 -0.74
CA HIS A 18 0.49 -7.94 -1.28
C HIS A 18 1.54 -7.85 -0.17
N SER A 19 2.79 -8.17 -0.51
CA SER A 19 3.93 -8.00 0.41
C SER A 19 4.15 -6.51 0.72
N SER A 20 4.48 -6.19 1.98
CA SER A 20 4.86 -4.83 2.41
C SER A 20 6.06 -4.29 1.61
N ASN A 21 6.98 -5.14 1.18
CA ASN A 21 8.14 -4.77 0.37
C ASN A 21 7.76 -4.18 -0.99
N LEU A 22 6.50 -4.32 -1.43
CA LEU A 22 6.01 -3.63 -2.62
C LEU A 22 5.83 -2.13 -2.36
N PHE A 23 5.40 -1.76 -1.16
CA PHE A 23 5.04 -0.38 -0.80
C PHE A 23 6.16 0.36 -0.08
N PHE A 24 7.11 -0.36 0.52
CA PHE A 24 8.22 0.21 1.25
C PHE A 24 9.56 -0.17 0.59
N PRO A 25 10.54 0.76 0.54
CA PRO A 25 11.87 0.45 0.06
C PRO A 25 12.55 -0.60 0.94
N PRO A 26 13.52 -1.37 0.41
CA PRO A 26 14.33 -2.25 1.22
C PRO A 26 15.20 -1.45 2.20
N ALA A 27 15.65 -2.10 3.29
CA ALA A 27 16.60 -1.50 4.23
C ALA A 27 18.01 -1.34 3.65
N THR A 28 18.27 -1.93 2.48
CA THR A 28 19.53 -1.87 1.74
C THR A 28 19.42 -0.92 0.55
N PHE A 29 20.55 -0.71 -0.14
CA PHE A 29 20.56 0.09 -1.37
C PHE A 29 19.63 -0.50 -2.44
N GLU A 30 18.77 0.35 -2.99
CA GLU A 30 17.90 0.06 -4.13
C GLU A 30 18.33 0.88 -5.34
N LYS A 31 18.55 0.23 -6.49
CA LYS A 31 18.85 0.94 -7.74
C LYS A 31 17.62 1.72 -8.19
N LYS A 32 17.84 2.85 -8.88
CA LYS A 32 16.77 3.71 -9.41
C LYS A 32 15.74 2.91 -10.23
N ASP A 33 16.21 2.06 -11.14
CA ASP A 33 15.32 1.26 -11.99
C ASP A 33 14.48 0.25 -11.19
N ASP A 34 15.04 -0.31 -10.12
CA ASP A 34 14.32 -1.25 -9.25
C ASP A 34 13.26 -0.52 -8.42
N ARG A 35 13.60 0.68 -7.91
CA ARG A 35 12.65 1.59 -7.26
C ARG A 35 11.49 1.93 -8.19
N GLU A 36 11.78 2.36 -9.42
CA GLU A 36 10.74 2.74 -10.39
C GLU A 36 9.83 1.55 -10.72
N LYS A 37 10.39 0.35 -10.92
CA LYS A 37 9.60 -0.87 -11.12
C LYS A 37 8.72 -1.19 -9.92
N ARG A 38 9.24 -1.06 -8.69
CA ARG A 38 8.49 -1.29 -7.46
C ARG A 38 7.35 -0.28 -7.33
N GLU A 39 7.62 1.01 -7.53
CA GLU A 39 6.62 2.08 -7.46
C GLU A 39 5.52 1.92 -8.51
N VAL A 40 5.87 1.55 -9.75
CA VAL A 40 4.88 1.29 -10.81
C VAL A 40 3.95 0.15 -10.40
N LYS A 41 4.50 -0.95 -9.87
CA LYS A 41 3.70 -2.08 -9.39
C LYS A 41 2.82 -1.68 -8.20
N ALA A 42 3.36 -0.95 -7.23
CA ALA A 42 2.62 -0.47 -6.06
C ALA A 42 1.45 0.45 -6.48
N LYS A 43 1.71 1.39 -7.39
CA LYS A 43 0.69 2.31 -7.93
C LYS A 43 -0.40 1.57 -8.71
N ALA A 44 -0.06 0.49 -9.42
CA ALA A 44 -1.06 -0.35 -10.08
C ALA A 44 -2.05 -0.96 -9.07
N VAL A 45 -1.56 -1.43 -7.91
CA VAL A 45 -2.42 -1.92 -6.83
C VAL A 45 -3.30 -0.81 -6.28
N CYS A 46 -2.71 0.35 -5.95
CA CYS A 46 -3.48 1.48 -5.41
C CYS A 46 -4.52 2.02 -6.41
N ASN A 47 -4.23 1.99 -7.71
CA ASN A 47 -5.15 2.44 -8.75
C ASN A 47 -6.41 1.57 -8.85
N GLY A 48 -6.33 0.27 -8.54
CA GLY A 48 -7.47 -0.65 -8.52
C GLY A 48 -8.09 -0.84 -7.12
N CYS A 49 -7.58 -0.16 -6.09
CA CYS A 49 -8.03 -0.36 -4.72
C CYS A 49 -9.42 0.27 -4.50
N PRO A 50 -10.41 -0.48 -3.97
CA PRO A 50 -11.77 0.04 -3.80
C PRO A 50 -11.84 1.15 -2.75
N VAL A 51 -10.89 1.18 -1.81
CA VAL A 51 -10.80 2.15 -0.71
C VAL A 51 -9.76 3.24 -0.98
N ARG A 52 -9.47 3.51 -2.26
CA ARG A 52 -8.45 4.50 -2.66
C ARG A 52 -8.79 5.90 -2.15
N PHE A 53 -10.07 6.27 -2.12
CA PHE A 53 -10.49 7.61 -1.69
C PHE A 53 -10.34 7.81 -0.18
N GLU A 54 -10.60 6.78 0.62
CA GLU A 54 -10.45 6.80 2.07
C GLU A 54 -8.97 6.71 2.51
N CYS A 55 -8.11 6.14 1.66
CA CYS A 55 -6.69 5.93 1.94
C CYS A 55 -5.79 7.14 1.65
N LEU A 56 -6.22 8.09 0.81
CA LEU A 56 -5.44 9.26 0.35
C LEU A 56 -5.71 10.50 1.19
#